data_AF-A0A5V5DT28-F1
#
_entry.id   AF-A0A5V5DT28-F1
#
_cell.length_a   1.000
_cell.length_b   1.000
_cell.length_c   1.000
_cell.angle_alpha   90.00
_cell.angle_beta   90.00
_cell.angle_gamma   90.00
#
_symmetry.space_group_name_H-M   'P 1'
#
loop_
_entity.id
_entity.type
_entity.pdbx_description
1 polymer ?
#
loop_
_entity_poly.entity_id
_entity_poly.type
_entity_poly.pdbx_seq_one_letter_code
_entity_poly.pdbx_strand_id
1 'polypeptide(L)'
;MLNAWHLPVAPFVKQHNDKLTITLWLSGENPPSRVTLRSEFDNEEISLAMRKQRRQPQPGVTAWRATLNIALGQPRRRYSFKLLWNDRQLWFTPQGFSRFPPARLEQFAVDVPDSGPQWVADQIFYQIFPDRFARSQSREAGQDKVYYHHAAGHDIVRKEWDEPLTPQAGGSTFYGGCLNGICEKLPYLKKLGVTALYLNPVFTAPSVHKYDTEDYRHVDPQFGGDRALLRLRRETQAQGMRLVLDGVFNHSGDSHAWFDRHNRSTGGACHHPDSPWRDWYSFSPQGVALDWLGYPSLPKLDYQSETLVDEIYRGEDSIVRHWLKAPWNMDGWRLDVVHMLGEAGGARHNLQHVAGITRAAKEAQPEAYIVGEHFGDARQWLQADAEDAAMNYRGFTFPLWGFLANTDIAYEPQHIDARTCITWMDNYRAGLSHQQQLRMFNQLDSHDTARFKTLLGKDAARLPLAVVWLFTWPGVPCIYYGDEVGVDGANDPMCRKPFPWDERKQDGNLLALYQRMAKLRQRSLALRRGGCQALYAEGDVVVFVRVYQQQRALVAINRGEACEVALEALPLLNVAGWQCKTGSGDIREGRLSLPAISATVWMNR
;
A
#
# COMPACT_ATOMS: atom_id res chain seq x y z
N MET A 1 -19.23 20.01 26.94
CA MET A 1 -19.14 18.71 26.21
C MET A 1 -17.85 18.00 26.60
N LEU A 2 -17.82 16.65 26.67
CA LEU A 2 -16.62 15.88 27.05
C LEU A 2 -15.79 15.57 25.79
N ASN A 3 -14.50 15.88 25.84
CA ASN A 3 -13.55 15.61 24.76
C ASN A 3 -12.50 14.59 25.22
N ALA A 4 -12.08 13.71 24.31
CA ALA A 4 -11.08 12.69 24.55
C ALA A 4 -10.02 12.63 23.44
N TRP A 5 -8.77 12.38 23.83
CA TRP A 5 -7.67 12.20 22.88
C TRP A 5 -6.83 10.98 23.26
N HIS A 6 -6.59 10.14 22.26
CA HIS A 6 -5.67 9.02 22.31
C HIS A 6 -5.20 8.70 20.89
N LEU A 7 -3.92 8.39 20.74
CA LEU A 7 -3.36 7.83 19.52
C LEU A 7 -2.49 6.63 19.90
N PRO A 8 -2.40 5.59 19.06
CA PRO A 8 -1.63 4.37 19.37
C PRO A 8 -0.10 4.56 19.27
N VAL A 9 0.40 5.75 19.62
CA VAL A 9 1.80 6.17 19.54
C VAL A 9 2.18 7.07 20.71
N ALA A 10 3.48 7.34 20.87
CA ALA A 10 3.95 8.35 21.80
C ALA A 10 3.35 9.74 21.48
N PRO A 11 2.91 10.51 22.50
CA PRO A 11 3.15 10.31 23.94
C PRO A 11 2.14 9.42 24.67
N PHE A 12 1.08 8.96 24.01
CA PHE A 12 -0.03 8.23 24.65
C PHE A 12 0.31 6.78 24.93
N VAL A 13 1.00 6.12 24.00
CA VAL A 13 1.50 4.75 24.13
C VAL A 13 3.01 4.79 24.25
N LYS A 14 3.55 4.20 25.32
CA LYS A 14 4.98 4.10 25.58
C LYS A 14 5.33 2.71 26.09
N GLN A 15 6.28 2.06 25.43
CA GLN A 15 6.85 0.80 25.87
C GLN A 15 8.08 1.08 26.75
N HIS A 16 8.20 0.37 27.86
CA HIS A 16 9.38 0.35 28.72
C HIS A 16 9.55 -1.05 29.32
N ASN A 17 10.59 -1.77 28.91
CA ASN A 17 10.75 -3.21 29.19
C ASN A 17 9.47 -3.96 28.82
N ASP A 18 8.99 -4.85 29.70
CA ASP A 18 7.78 -5.65 29.48
C ASP A 18 6.48 -4.93 29.86
N LYS A 19 6.49 -3.60 29.86
CA LYS A 19 5.33 -2.78 30.22
C LYS A 19 4.96 -1.82 29.11
N LEU A 20 3.70 -1.89 28.69
CA LEU A 20 3.10 -0.96 27.75
C LEU A 20 2.20 0.03 28.51
N THR A 21 2.64 1.27 28.60
CA THR A 21 1.90 2.35 29.24
C THR A 21 0.95 2.97 28.24
N ILE A 22 -0.35 2.97 28.56
CA ILE A 22 -1.41 3.56 27.74
C ILE A 22 -2.05 4.72 28.50
N THR A 23 -2.14 5.87 27.83
CA THR A 23 -2.66 7.12 28.40
C THR A 23 -3.84 7.65 27.59
N LEU A 24 -4.90 8.06 28.26
CA LEU A 24 -6.06 8.78 27.68
C LEU A 24 -6.06 10.21 28.22
N TRP A 25 -6.27 11.20 27.35
CA TRP A 25 -6.48 12.59 27.76
C TRP A 25 -7.96 12.92 27.69
N LEU A 26 -8.48 13.58 28.73
CA LEU A 26 -9.87 14.03 28.82
C LEU A 26 -9.92 15.52 29.17
N SER A 27 -10.87 16.23 28.59
CA SER A 27 -11.21 17.62 28.93
C SER A 27 -12.73 17.82 28.84
N GLY A 28 -13.25 18.84 29.52
CA GLY A 28 -14.65 19.22 29.48
C GLY A 28 -15.39 19.07 30.80
N GLU A 29 -16.68 19.37 30.75
CA GLU A 29 -17.59 19.37 31.89
C GLU A 29 -18.03 17.95 32.27
N ASN A 30 -18.31 17.73 33.57
CA ASN A 30 -18.76 16.45 34.12
C ASN A 30 -17.82 15.27 33.79
N PRO A 31 -16.55 15.29 34.25
CA PRO A 31 -15.61 14.21 34.01
C PRO A 31 -16.09 12.88 34.61
N PRO A 32 -15.69 11.73 34.05
CA PRO A 32 -16.04 10.42 34.60
C PRO A 32 -15.47 10.23 36.00
N SER A 33 -16.21 9.51 36.85
CA SER A 33 -15.75 9.12 38.20
C SER A 33 -14.65 8.05 38.13
N ARG A 34 -14.73 7.16 37.14
CA ARG A 34 -13.74 6.11 36.90
C ARG A 34 -13.50 5.91 35.41
N VAL A 35 -12.25 5.62 35.05
CA VAL A 35 -11.88 5.18 33.70
C VAL A 35 -11.20 3.82 33.81
N THR A 36 -11.60 2.87 32.97
CA THR A 36 -10.99 1.56 32.86
C THR A 36 -10.51 1.31 31.44
N LEU A 37 -9.36 0.68 31.30
CA LEU A 37 -8.84 0.18 30.03
C LEU A 37 -9.34 -1.25 29.85
N ARG A 38 -10.20 -1.50 28.86
CA ARG A 38 -10.56 -2.84 28.44
C ARG A 38 -9.49 -3.34 27.48
N SER A 39 -8.96 -4.54 27.70
CA SER A 39 -7.99 -5.19 26.82
C SER A 39 -8.26 -6.69 26.76
N GLU A 40 -7.55 -7.42 25.89
CA GLU A 40 -7.65 -8.86 25.72
C GLU A 40 -6.35 -9.53 26.19
N PHE A 41 -6.48 -10.60 26.98
CA PHE A 41 -5.37 -11.49 27.36
C PHE A 41 -5.80 -12.92 27.11
N ASP A 42 -5.13 -13.62 26.18
CA ASP A 42 -5.46 -14.99 25.77
C ASP A 42 -6.95 -15.21 25.42
N ASN A 43 -7.50 -14.28 24.63
CA ASN A 43 -8.91 -14.21 24.21
C ASN A 43 -9.93 -13.94 25.34
N GLU A 44 -9.47 -13.71 26.57
CA GLU A 44 -10.32 -13.29 27.69
C GLU A 44 -10.26 -11.77 27.87
N GLU A 45 -11.42 -11.16 28.12
CA GLU A 45 -11.49 -9.72 28.35
C GLU A 45 -11.07 -9.34 29.77
N ILE A 46 -10.09 -8.44 29.85
CA ILE A 46 -9.62 -7.88 31.11
C ILE A 46 -9.96 -6.40 31.20
N SER A 47 -10.27 -5.94 32.42
CA SER A 47 -10.56 -4.55 32.72
C SER A 47 -9.56 -4.02 33.74
N LEU A 48 -8.75 -3.04 33.33
CA LEU A 48 -7.70 -2.45 34.16
C LEU A 48 -8.13 -1.05 34.60
N ALA A 49 -8.15 -0.80 35.91
CA ALA A 49 -8.41 0.53 36.44
C ALA A 49 -7.32 1.52 36.01
N MET A 50 -7.71 2.61 35.36
CA MET A 50 -6.78 3.69 35.01
C MET A 50 -6.61 4.65 36.17
N ARG A 51 -5.38 5.10 36.40
CA ARG A 51 -5.04 6.08 37.43
C ARG A 51 -4.98 7.48 36.83
N LYS A 52 -5.76 8.40 37.41
CA LYS A 52 -5.67 9.84 37.12
C LYS A 52 -4.28 10.35 37.50
N GLN A 53 -3.61 11.00 36.55
CA GLN A 53 -2.29 11.60 36.76
C GLN A 53 -2.43 12.94 37.49
N ARG A 54 -1.53 13.21 38.44
CA ARG A 54 -1.51 14.49 39.18
C ARG A 54 -1.11 15.66 38.28
N ARG A 55 -0.15 15.44 37.39
CA ARG A 55 0.32 16.46 36.44
C ARG A 55 -0.59 16.46 35.22
N GLN A 56 -1.22 17.61 34.98
CA GLN A 56 -1.97 17.85 33.75
C GLN A 56 -1.00 17.96 32.57
N PRO A 57 -1.28 17.32 31.42
CA PRO A 57 -0.49 17.53 30.20
C PRO A 57 -0.53 18.99 29.76
N GLN A 58 -1.71 19.62 29.90
CA GLN A 58 -2.00 21.01 29.56
C GLN A 58 -3.11 21.53 30.48
N PRO A 59 -3.25 22.86 30.65
CA PRO A 59 -4.33 23.44 31.45
C PRO A 59 -5.71 22.91 31.02
N GLY A 60 -6.47 22.39 31.97
CA GLY A 60 -7.81 21.85 31.71
C GLY A 60 -7.84 20.41 31.16
N VAL A 61 -6.69 19.79 30.88
CA VAL A 61 -6.60 18.42 30.39
C VAL A 61 -6.18 17.48 31.50
N THR A 62 -6.97 16.44 31.74
CA THR A 62 -6.65 15.36 32.68
C THR A 62 -6.11 14.14 31.93
N ALA A 63 -4.97 13.60 32.35
CA ALA A 63 -4.46 12.33 31.84
C ALA A 63 -4.83 11.15 32.75
N TRP A 64 -5.32 10.07 32.16
CA TRP A 64 -5.59 8.78 32.81
C TRP A 64 -4.64 7.74 32.24
N ARG A 65 -4.06 6.89 33.09
CA ARG A 65 -3.03 5.93 32.67
C ARG A 65 -3.28 4.52 33.22
N ALA A 66 -3.07 3.52 32.37
CA ALA A 66 -2.95 2.12 32.76
C ALA A 66 -1.66 1.52 32.16
N THR A 67 -1.30 0.33 32.62
CA THR A 67 -0.12 -0.39 32.16
C THR A 67 -0.50 -1.83 31.87
N LEU A 68 -0.23 -2.27 30.65
CA LEU A 68 -0.37 -3.65 30.22
C LEU A 68 0.98 -4.35 30.39
N ASN A 69 0.94 -5.58 30.90
CA ASN A 69 2.09 -6.48 30.84
C ASN A 69 2.16 -7.08 29.43
N ILE A 70 3.31 -6.96 28.76
CA ILE A 70 3.53 -7.50 27.41
C ILE A 70 4.46 -8.71 27.41
N ALA A 71 4.91 -9.19 28.57
CA ALA A 71 5.70 -10.42 28.68
C ALA A 71 4.91 -11.68 28.29
N LEU A 72 3.57 -11.64 28.39
CA LEU A 72 2.68 -12.77 28.15
C LEU A 72 1.51 -12.36 27.25
N GLY A 73 0.89 -13.34 26.58
CA GLY A 73 -0.24 -13.15 25.67
C GLY A 73 0.14 -12.79 24.23
N GLN A 74 -0.89 -12.56 23.40
CA GLN A 74 -0.74 -12.34 21.94
C GLN A 74 0.03 -11.05 21.60
N PRO A 75 0.91 -11.04 20.57
CA PRO A 75 1.66 -9.84 20.17
C PRO A 75 0.77 -8.63 19.86
N ARG A 76 -0.35 -8.83 19.18
CA ARG A 76 -1.34 -7.78 18.89
C ARG A 76 -2.17 -7.45 20.12
N ARG A 77 -1.96 -6.26 20.70
CA ARG A 77 -2.66 -5.79 21.89
C ARG A 77 -3.85 -4.92 21.51
N ARG A 78 -5.05 -5.46 21.68
CA ARG A 78 -6.31 -4.73 21.47
C ARG A 78 -6.78 -4.08 22.75
N TYR A 79 -7.26 -2.85 22.65
CA TYR A 79 -7.79 -2.13 23.80
C TYR A 79 -8.78 -1.01 23.45
N SER A 80 -9.62 -0.67 24.42
CA SER A 80 -10.53 0.48 24.37
C SER A 80 -10.69 1.10 25.76
N PHE A 81 -11.22 2.32 25.81
CA PHE A 81 -11.42 3.00 27.08
C PHE A 81 -12.91 2.97 27.45
N LYS A 82 -13.19 2.58 28.69
CA LYS A 82 -14.53 2.65 29.28
C LYS A 82 -14.54 3.75 30.33
N LEU A 83 -15.40 4.74 30.12
CA LEU A 83 -15.62 5.89 30.99
C LEU A 83 -16.91 5.65 31.77
N LEU A 84 -16.85 5.81 33.08
CA LEU A 84 -17.94 5.48 34.00
C LEU A 84 -18.35 6.71 34.82
N TRP A 85 -19.66 6.91 34.92
CA TRP A 85 -20.34 7.77 35.87
C TRP A 85 -21.23 6.91 36.76
N ASN A 86 -21.92 7.52 37.73
CA ASN A 86 -22.80 6.78 38.64
C ASN A 86 -24.03 6.19 37.93
N ASP A 87 -24.49 6.83 36.85
CA ASP A 87 -25.75 6.54 36.14
C ASP A 87 -25.55 6.11 34.68
N ARG A 88 -24.33 6.23 34.13
CA ARG A 88 -24.05 5.97 32.72
C ARG A 88 -22.61 5.53 32.45
N GLN A 89 -22.40 4.98 31.26
CA GLN A 89 -21.08 4.65 30.74
C GLN A 89 -20.92 5.13 29.29
N LEU A 90 -19.69 5.42 28.90
CA LEU A 90 -19.30 5.68 27.51
C LEU A 90 -18.04 4.90 27.17
N TRP A 91 -17.88 4.56 25.90
CA TRP A 91 -16.71 3.92 25.35
C TRP A 91 -15.98 4.88 24.42
N PHE A 92 -14.66 4.81 24.38
CA PHE A 92 -13.84 5.60 23.48
C PHE A 92 -12.90 4.69 22.68
N THR A 93 -12.94 4.85 21.36
CA THR A 93 -12.28 4.01 20.34
C THR A 93 -11.63 4.89 19.26
N PRO A 94 -10.94 4.33 18.25
CA PRO A 94 -10.45 5.11 17.11
C PRO A 94 -11.55 5.90 16.39
N GLN A 95 -12.80 5.42 16.42
CA GLN A 95 -13.95 6.06 15.78
C GLN A 95 -14.66 7.08 16.69
N GLY A 96 -14.11 7.33 17.90
CA GLY A 96 -14.66 8.29 18.85
C GLY A 96 -15.50 7.65 19.96
N PHE A 97 -16.52 8.38 20.43
CA PHE A 97 -17.35 7.95 21.54
C PHE A 97 -18.49 7.01 21.09
N SER A 98 -18.73 5.93 21.84
CA SER A 98 -19.88 5.06 21.70
C SER A 98 -20.60 4.84 23.03
N ARG A 99 -21.91 4.57 22.97
CA ARG A 99 -22.73 4.23 24.15
C ARG A 99 -22.75 2.73 24.47
N PHE A 100 -22.24 1.90 23.56
CA PHE A 100 -22.17 0.45 23.72
C PHE A 100 -20.73 -0.05 23.61
N PRO A 101 -20.41 -1.24 24.18
CA PRO A 101 -19.07 -1.81 24.08
C PRO A 101 -18.68 -2.05 22.61
N PRO A 102 -17.47 -1.64 22.20
CA PRO A 102 -17.06 -1.79 20.80
C PRO A 102 -16.80 -3.24 20.44
N ALA A 103 -17.03 -3.58 19.17
CA ALA A 103 -16.61 -4.85 18.61
C ALA A 103 -15.08 -4.97 18.60
N ARG A 104 -14.55 -6.19 18.48
CA ARG A 104 -13.10 -6.47 18.55
C ARG A 104 -12.28 -5.63 17.56
N LEU A 105 -12.75 -5.49 16.32
CA LEU A 105 -12.09 -4.73 15.26
C LEU A 105 -12.33 -3.22 15.32
N GLU A 106 -13.16 -2.75 16.25
CA GLU A 106 -13.37 -1.32 16.50
C GLU A 106 -12.45 -0.79 17.61
N GLN A 107 -11.62 -1.64 18.21
CA GLN A 107 -10.69 -1.28 19.27
C GLN A 107 -9.37 -0.74 18.72
N PHE A 108 -8.65 0.06 19.51
CA PHE A 108 -7.25 0.38 19.20
C PHE A 108 -6.42 -0.92 19.19
N ALA A 109 -5.40 -0.97 18.33
CA ALA A 109 -4.48 -2.09 18.28
C ALA A 109 -3.03 -1.62 18.10
N VAL A 110 -2.12 -2.25 18.83
CA VAL A 110 -0.67 -2.09 18.69
C VAL A 110 0.00 -3.46 18.74
N ASP A 111 0.96 -3.69 17.85
CA ASP A 111 1.71 -4.94 17.79
C ASP A 111 3.01 -4.80 18.62
N VAL A 112 3.14 -5.62 19.67
CA VAL A 112 4.30 -5.64 20.57
C VAL A 112 4.59 -7.08 21.04
N PRO A 113 5.69 -7.73 20.59
CA PRO A 113 6.64 -7.23 19.60
C PRO A 113 6.01 -7.10 18.20
N ASP A 114 6.52 -6.17 17.38
CA ASP A 114 6.16 -6.08 15.97
C ASP A 114 7.10 -6.97 15.15
N SER A 115 6.54 -8.01 14.53
CA SER A 115 7.27 -8.99 13.71
C SER A 115 7.36 -8.62 12.23
N GLY A 116 6.69 -7.55 11.79
CA GLY A 116 6.75 -7.13 10.40
C GLY A 116 7.95 -6.20 10.10
N PRO A 117 8.24 -5.97 8.80
CA PRO A 117 9.45 -5.32 8.35
C PRO A 117 9.45 -3.84 8.73
N GLN A 118 10.36 -3.45 9.62
CA GLN A 118 10.35 -2.10 10.21
C GLN A 118 10.76 -1.02 9.20
N TRP A 119 11.56 -1.40 8.20
CA TRP A 119 12.10 -0.47 7.21
C TRP A 119 11.00 0.13 6.32
N VAL A 120 9.87 -0.58 6.13
CA VAL A 120 8.81 -0.25 5.18
C VAL A 120 8.15 1.11 5.48
N ALA A 121 7.84 1.38 6.75
CA ALA A 121 7.19 2.63 7.17
C ALA A 121 7.96 3.91 6.78
N ASP A 122 9.28 3.78 6.59
CA ASP A 122 10.17 4.88 6.27
C ASP A 122 10.38 5.09 4.76
N GLN A 123 9.83 4.20 3.91
CA GLN A 123 10.08 4.22 2.48
C GLN A 123 9.19 5.17 1.69
N ILE A 124 9.62 5.42 0.46
CA ILE A 124 8.83 5.97 -0.64
C ILE A 124 9.02 5.00 -1.81
N PHE A 125 7.95 4.30 -2.18
CA PHE A 125 7.94 3.34 -3.26
C PHE A 125 7.74 4.02 -4.62
N TYR A 126 8.29 3.41 -5.65
CA TYR A 126 8.07 3.78 -7.04
C TYR A 126 7.75 2.52 -7.84
N GLN A 127 6.54 2.43 -8.36
CA GLN A 127 6.07 1.32 -9.19
C GLN A 127 6.53 1.54 -10.63
N ILE A 128 7.21 0.53 -11.19
CA ILE A 128 7.74 0.56 -12.55
C ILE A 128 7.11 -0.55 -13.36
N PHE A 129 6.54 -0.17 -14.51
CA PHE A 129 6.21 -1.10 -15.58
C PHE A 129 7.43 -1.18 -16.54
N PRO A 130 8.21 -2.28 -16.53
CA PRO A 130 9.57 -2.27 -17.10
C PRO A 130 9.67 -1.88 -18.57
N ASP A 131 8.78 -2.38 -19.44
CA ASP A 131 8.79 -2.09 -20.88
C ASP A 131 8.56 -0.60 -21.19
N ARG A 132 7.90 0.14 -20.28
CA ARG A 132 7.41 1.49 -20.52
C ARG A 132 8.18 2.56 -19.76
N PHE A 133 9.17 2.18 -18.95
CA PHE A 133 9.93 3.12 -18.14
C PHE A 133 11.18 3.65 -18.81
N ALA A 134 12.12 2.81 -19.23
CA ALA A 134 13.34 3.26 -19.89
C ALA A 134 13.99 2.19 -20.76
N ARG A 135 14.37 2.57 -21.99
CA ARG A 135 15.19 1.77 -22.92
C ARG A 135 16.67 2.05 -22.66
N SER A 136 17.48 1.00 -22.50
CA SER A 136 18.94 1.14 -22.38
C SER A 136 19.58 1.43 -23.74
N GLN A 137 20.69 2.16 -23.73
CA GLN A 137 21.51 2.40 -24.92
C GLN A 137 22.25 1.13 -25.38
N SER A 138 22.58 0.23 -24.45
CA SER A 138 23.27 -1.03 -24.73
C SER A 138 22.28 -2.18 -24.72
N ARG A 139 21.82 -2.61 -25.90
CA ARG A 139 20.90 -3.74 -26.05
C ARG A 139 21.63 -5.02 -26.47
N GLU A 140 21.24 -6.13 -25.87
CA GLU A 140 21.77 -7.46 -26.17
C GLU A 140 21.01 -8.16 -27.30
N ALA A 141 21.67 -9.10 -27.97
CA ALA A 141 21.06 -9.92 -29.01
C ALA A 141 19.94 -10.78 -28.39
N GLY A 142 18.69 -10.53 -28.82
CA GLY A 142 17.49 -11.22 -28.30
C GLY A 142 16.47 -10.28 -27.66
N GLN A 143 16.88 -9.09 -27.20
CA GLN A 143 15.95 -8.11 -26.62
C GLN A 143 14.96 -7.51 -27.63
N ASP A 144 15.29 -7.69 -28.90
CA ASP A 144 14.66 -7.08 -30.05
C ASP A 144 13.91 -8.11 -30.92
N LYS A 145 13.91 -9.38 -30.48
CA LYS A 145 13.32 -10.49 -31.21
C LYS A 145 11.80 -10.37 -31.22
N VAL A 146 11.24 -10.35 -32.43
CA VAL A 146 9.80 -10.47 -32.66
C VAL A 146 9.45 -11.96 -32.65
N TYR A 147 8.36 -12.31 -31.97
CA TYR A 147 7.81 -13.65 -31.91
C TYR A 147 6.29 -13.60 -32.00
N TYR A 148 5.71 -14.75 -32.34
CA TYR A 148 4.26 -14.92 -32.43
C TYR A 148 3.67 -15.07 -31.03
N HIS A 149 2.77 -14.17 -30.65
CA HIS A 149 2.06 -14.22 -29.37
C HIS A 149 0.75 -14.98 -29.56
N HIS A 150 0.73 -16.25 -29.18
CA HIS A 150 -0.39 -17.15 -29.48
C HIS A 150 -1.71 -16.71 -28.82
N ALA A 151 -1.67 -16.17 -27.60
CA ALA A 151 -2.87 -15.68 -26.94
C ALA A 151 -3.46 -14.43 -27.63
N ALA A 152 -2.62 -13.60 -28.25
CA ALA A 152 -3.08 -12.46 -29.07
C ALA A 152 -3.39 -12.83 -30.52
N GLY A 153 -2.97 -14.00 -31.00
CA GLY A 153 -3.19 -14.46 -32.37
C GLY A 153 -2.37 -13.72 -33.44
N HIS A 154 -1.36 -12.95 -33.05
CA HIS A 154 -0.51 -12.19 -33.97
C HIS A 154 0.93 -12.00 -33.43
N ASP A 155 1.85 -11.55 -34.28
CA ASP A 155 3.22 -11.19 -33.88
C ASP A 155 3.23 -9.97 -32.96
N ILE A 156 4.18 -9.94 -32.02
CA ILE A 156 4.35 -8.76 -31.17
C ILE A 156 4.69 -7.51 -32.00
N VAL A 157 4.14 -6.38 -31.60
CA VAL A 157 4.35 -5.09 -32.29
C VAL A 157 5.41 -4.31 -31.55
N ARG A 158 6.48 -3.92 -32.24
CA ARG A 158 7.49 -3.00 -31.69
C ARG A 158 7.20 -1.59 -32.14
N LYS A 159 7.28 -0.64 -31.20
CA LYS A 159 7.12 0.79 -31.46
C LYS A 159 8.34 1.56 -30.98
N GLU A 160 8.61 2.69 -31.62
CA GLU A 160 9.57 3.64 -31.09
C GLU A 160 9.03 4.33 -29.83
N TRP A 161 9.93 4.83 -28.99
CA TRP A 161 9.60 5.31 -27.64
C TRP A 161 8.54 6.43 -27.62
N ASP A 162 8.59 7.32 -28.61
CA ASP A 162 7.70 8.47 -28.73
C ASP A 162 6.40 8.17 -29.51
N GLU A 163 6.22 6.94 -30.02
CA GLU A 163 5.00 6.57 -30.73
C GLU A 163 3.79 6.41 -29.79
N PRO A 164 2.60 6.86 -30.22
CA PRO A 164 1.41 6.78 -29.39
C PRO A 164 1.01 5.34 -29.12
N LEU A 165 0.67 5.05 -27.86
CA LEU A 165 0.05 3.81 -27.48
C LEU A 165 -1.38 3.77 -28.02
N THR A 166 -1.70 2.69 -28.72
CA THR A 166 -3.02 2.45 -29.29
C THR A 166 -3.76 1.42 -28.44
N PRO A 167 -5.10 1.51 -28.29
CA PRO A 167 -5.87 0.49 -27.59
C PRO A 167 -5.76 -0.90 -28.25
N GLN A 168 -5.59 -0.92 -29.57
CA GLN A 168 -5.39 -2.14 -30.35
C GLN A 168 -4.05 -2.80 -29.95
N ALA A 169 -4.12 -4.07 -29.55
CA ALA A 169 -2.95 -4.90 -29.19
C ALA A 169 -2.05 -4.32 -28.08
N GLY A 170 -2.62 -3.56 -27.14
CA GLY A 170 -1.84 -2.91 -26.07
C GLY A 170 -1.02 -3.89 -25.21
N GLY A 171 -1.51 -5.14 -25.04
CA GLY A 171 -0.82 -6.24 -24.35
C GLY A 171 0.31 -6.92 -25.15
N SER A 172 0.39 -6.65 -26.45
CA SER A 172 1.41 -7.19 -27.37
C SER A 172 2.28 -6.11 -28.00
N THR A 173 2.16 -4.85 -27.53
CA THR A 173 2.93 -3.70 -28.02
C THR A 173 4.11 -3.43 -27.10
N PHE A 174 5.33 -3.52 -27.63
CA PHE A 174 6.58 -3.37 -26.88
C PHE A 174 7.32 -2.09 -27.30
N TYR A 175 7.75 -1.33 -26.30
CA TYR A 175 8.58 -0.13 -26.49
C TYR A 175 10.06 -0.40 -26.18
N GLY A 176 10.36 -1.56 -25.60
CA GLY A 176 11.70 -2.04 -25.37
C GLY A 176 12.37 -1.46 -24.13
N GLY A 177 11.58 -1.11 -23.12
CA GLY A 177 12.10 -0.84 -21.80
C GLY A 177 12.70 -2.09 -21.16
N CYS A 178 13.71 -1.92 -20.30
CA CYS A 178 14.47 -3.05 -19.74
C CYS A 178 15.08 -2.71 -18.37
N LEU A 179 15.57 -3.72 -17.66
CA LEU A 179 16.15 -3.54 -16.31
C LEU A 179 17.43 -2.70 -16.32
N ASN A 180 18.24 -2.80 -17.39
CA ASN A 180 19.40 -1.93 -17.58
C ASN A 180 18.97 -0.46 -17.76
N GLY A 181 17.85 -0.19 -18.44
CA GLY A 181 17.30 1.15 -18.56
C GLY A 181 16.83 1.70 -17.21
N ILE A 182 16.20 0.87 -16.38
CA ILE A 182 15.86 1.25 -14.99
C ILE A 182 17.13 1.60 -14.21
N CYS A 183 18.18 0.77 -14.34
CA CYS A 183 19.47 0.98 -13.70
C CYS A 183 20.11 2.34 -14.08
N GLU A 184 20.08 2.71 -15.35
CA GLU A 184 20.59 4.00 -15.85
C GLU A 184 19.82 5.20 -15.29
N LYS A 185 18.57 5.00 -14.87
CA LYS A 185 17.66 6.04 -14.36
C LYS A 185 17.54 6.05 -12.83
N LEU A 186 18.28 5.21 -12.10
CA LEU A 186 18.35 5.28 -10.64
C LEU A 186 18.73 6.68 -10.11
N PRO A 187 19.65 7.47 -10.74
CA PRO A 187 19.93 8.83 -10.31
C PRO A 187 18.70 9.76 -10.34
N TYR A 188 17.81 9.58 -11.32
CA TYR A 188 16.55 10.33 -11.40
C TYR A 188 15.63 9.98 -10.21
N LEU A 189 15.44 8.68 -9.94
CA LEU A 189 14.62 8.19 -8.84
C LEU A 189 15.17 8.65 -7.48
N LYS A 190 16.50 8.66 -7.32
CA LYS A 190 17.14 9.18 -6.10
C LYS A 190 16.92 10.67 -5.92
N LYS A 191 16.98 11.46 -7.00
CA LYS A 191 16.65 12.90 -6.97
C LYS A 191 15.18 13.15 -6.62
N LEU A 192 14.27 12.29 -7.07
CA LEU A 192 12.86 12.31 -6.70
C LEU A 192 12.66 12.03 -5.19
N GLY A 193 13.58 11.29 -4.57
CA GLY A 193 13.52 10.89 -3.16
C GLY A 193 12.96 9.48 -2.95
N VAL A 194 12.92 8.66 -4.00
CA VAL A 194 12.53 7.25 -3.95
C VAL A 194 13.56 6.46 -3.15
N THR A 195 13.07 5.51 -2.35
CA THR A 195 13.92 4.64 -1.52
C THR A 195 13.59 3.15 -1.68
N ALA A 196 12.49 2.82 -2.36
CA ALA A 196 12.13 1.45 -2.69
C ALA A 196 11.50 1.38 -4.08
N LEU A 197 11.78 0.30 -4.82
CA LEU A 197 11.22 0.02 -6.13
C LEU A 197 10.30 -1.19 -6.05
N TYR A 198 9.17 -1.10 -6.74
CA TYR A 198 8.29 -2.21 -7.02
C TYR A 198 8.24 -2.40 -8.54
N LEU A 199 8.64 -3.58 -9.01
CA LEU A 199 8.57 -3.92 -10.43
C LEU A 199 7.34 -4.78 -10.66
N ASN A 200 6.55 -4.42 -11.68
CA ASN A 200 5.62 -5.35 -12.31
C ASN A 200 6.36 -6.59 -12.85
N PRO A 201 5.67 -7.68 -13.25
CA PRO A 201 6.31 -8.96 -13.50
C PRO A 201 7.49 -8.87 -14.48
N VAL A 202 8.61 -9.47 -14.08
CA VAL A 202 9.88 -9.47 -14.85
C VAL A 202 10.26 -10.84 -15.40
N PHE A 203 9.54 -11.88 -15.00
CA PHE A 203 9.81 -13.26 -15.40
C PHE A 203 9.40 -13.52 -16.84
N THR A 204 9.95 -14.58 -17.43
CA THR A 204 9.77 -14.88 -18.86
C THR A 204 8.30 -15.09 -19.18
N ALA A 205 7.79 -14.32 -20.16
CA ALA A 205 6.40 -14.38 -20.60
C ALA A 205 6.21 -13.70 -21.96
N PRO A 206 5.22 -14.14 -22.77
CA PRO A 206 5.04 -13.66 -24.13
C PRO A 206 4.31 -12.31 -24.23
N SER A 207 3.55 -11.91 -23.21
CA SER A 207 2.94 -10.57 -23.18
C SER A 207 3.92 -9.47 -22.75
N VAL A 208 3.49 -8.22 -22.91
CA VAL A 208 4.21 -7.05 -22.39
C VAL A 208 4.10 -6.88 -20.88
N HIS A 209 3.00 -7.37 -20.28
CA HIS A 209 2.73 -7.24 -18.85
C HIS A 209 3.29 -8.41 -18.03
N LYS A 210 3.55 -9.56 -18.68
CA LYS A 210 4.22 -10.74 -18.14
C LYS A 210 3.52 -11.42 -16.95
N TYR A 211 2.19 -11.29 -16.88
CA TYR A 211 1.37 -12.02 -15.90
C TYR A 211 1.09 -13.46 -16.35
N ASP A 212 1.12 -13.71 -17.65
CA ASP A 212 1.11 -15.00 -18.33
C ASP A 212 2.49 -15.69 -18.26
N THR A 213 2.97 -15.94 -17.04
CA THR A 213 4.34 -16.44 -16.79
C THR A 213 4.59 -17.78 -17.50
N GLU A 214 5.65 -17.85 -18.30
CA GLU A 214 6.17 -19.08 -18.94
C GLU A 214 7.25 -19.78 -18.10
N ASP A 215 8.04 -18.99 -17.36
CA ASP A 215 9.11 -19.49 -16.50
C ASP A 215 9.38 -18.52 -15.33
N TYR A 216 9.09 -18.98 -14.12
CA TYR A 216 9.29 -18.24 -12.87
C TYR A 216 10.75 -18.15 -12.40
N ARG A 217 11.66 -18.97 -12.95
CA ARG A 217 13.06 -19.08 -12.51
C ARG A 217 14.02 -18.22 -13.32
N HIS A 218 13.56 -17.67 -14.46
CA HIS A 218 14.38 -16.83 -15.32
C HIS A 218 13.67 -15.52 -15.65
N VAL A 219 14.44 -14.42 -15.56
CA VAL A 219 14.01 -13.10 -16.02
C VAL A 219 13.91 -13.08 -17.54
N ASP A 220 12.90 -12.38 -18.04
CA ASP A 220 12.62 -12.32 -19.47
C ASP A 220 13.84 -11.78 -20.27
N PRO A 221 14.23 -12.46 -21.37
CA PRO A 221 15.32 -12.00 -22.22
C PRO A 221 15.13 -10.57 -22.76
N GLN A 222 13.89 -10.12 -23.04
CA GLN A 222 13.61 -8.75 -23.49
C GLN A 222 14.01 -7.71 -22.44
N PHE A 223 13.91 -8.05 -21.16
CA PHE A 223 14.32 -7.19 -20.06
C PHE A 223 15.82 -7.25 -19.73
N GLY A 224 16.57 -8.12 -20.43
CA GLY A 224 18.02 -8.31 -20.28
C GLY A 224 18.39 -9.53 -19.44
N GLY A 225 17.41 -10.36 -19.06
CA GLY A 225 17.61 -11.60 -18.33
C GLY A 225 18.20 -11.43 -16.93
N ASP A 226 18.58 -12.58 -16.36
CA ASP A 226 19.06 -12.74 -14.99
C ASP A 226 20.22 -11.81 -14.61
N ARG A 227 21.14 -11.59 -15.57
CA ARG A 227 22.29 -10.70 -15.38
C ARG A 227 21.87 -9.24 -15.18
N ALA A 228 20.85 -8.78 -15.91
CA ALA A 228 20.35 -7.42 -15.79
C ALA A 228 19.67 -7.20 -14.43
N LEU A 229 18.93 -8.20 -13.92
CA LEU A 229 18.33 -8.13 -12.59
C LEU A 229 19.40 -8.13 -11.49
N LEU A 230 20.42 -8.98 -11.57
CA LEU A 230 21.54 -8.95 -10.62
C LEU A 230 22.27 -7.61 -10.62
N ARG A 231 22.46 -7.00 -11.79
CA ARG A 231 23.07 -5.66 -11.91
C ARG A 231 22.19 -4.61 -11.25
N LEU A 232 20.89 -4.58 -11.59
CA LEU A 232 19.94 -3.66 -10.96
C LEU A 232 19.94 -3.83 -9.44
N ARG A 233 20.01 -5.07 -8.94
CA ARG A 233 20.07 -5.32 -7.51
C ARG A 233 21.33 -4.76 -6.86
N ARG A 234 22.51 -4.99 -7.43
CA ARG A 234 23.77 -4.45 -6.91
C ARG A 234 23.74 -2.92 -6.83
N GLU A 235 23.21 -2.28 -7.87
CA GLU A 235 23.14 -0.82 -7.98
C GLU A 235 22.10 -0.22 -7.02
N THR A 236 20.95 -0.88 -6.85
CA THR A 236 19.96 -0.49 -5.83
C THR A 236 20.52 -0.63 -4.42
N GLN A 237 21.20 -1.74 -4.10
CA GLN A 237 21.86 -1.93 -2.81
C GLN A 237 22.94 -0.87 -2.55
N ALA A 238 23.78 -0.57 -3.54
CA ALA A 238 24.80 0.48 -3.44
C ALA A 238 24.20 1.86 -3.14
N GLN A 239 22.96 2.10 -3.55
CA GLN A 239 22.24 3.34 -3.29
C GLN A 239 21.32 3.27 -2.07
N GLY A 240 21.28 2.15 -1.34
CA GLY A 240 20.40 1.94 -0.20
C GLY A 240 18.92 1.83 -0.57
N MET A 241 18.61 1.49 -1.82
CA MET A 241 17.25 1.29 -2.32
C MET A 241 16.80 -0.16 -2.15
N ARG A 242 15.54 -0.33 -1.76
CA ARG A 242 14.89 -1.64 -1.64
C ARG A 242 14.27 -2.05 -2.98
N LEU A 243 14.13 -3.35 -3.23
CA LEU A 243 13.57 -3.89 -4.46
C LEU A 243 12.58 -5.02 -4.17
N VAL A 244 11.33 -4.83 -4.59
CA VAL A 244 10.22 -5.78 -4.46
C VAL A 244 9.77 -6.23 -5.85
N LEU A 245 9.54 -7.52 -6.02
CA LEU A 245 9.08 -8.13 -7.26
C LEU A 245 7.61 -8.50 -7.20
N ASP A 246 6.99 -8.64 -8.37
CA ASP A 246 5.62 -9.15 -8.54
C ASP A 246 5.61 -10.68 -8.60
N GLY A 247 4.86 -11.30 -7.70
CA GLY A 247 4.72 -12.75 -7.52
C GLY A 247 3.36 -13.22 -8.04
N VAL A 248 3.35 -13.70 -9.28
CA VAL A 248 2.13 -14.18 -9.96
C VAL A 248 1.89 -15.65 -9.65
N PHE A 249 1.38 -15.93 -8.46
CA PHE A 249 1.25 -17.30 -7.96
C PHE A 249 -0.17 -17.89 -8.07
N ASN A 250 -1.18 -17.11 -8.48
CA ASN A 250 -2.54 -17.62 -8.64
C ASN A 250 -2.71 -18.46 -9.94
N HIS A 251 -2.01 -18.09 -11.00
CA HIS A 251 -2.15 -18.69 -12.33
C HIS A 251 -0.79 -18.68 -13.04
N SER A 252 -0.62 -19.56 -14.03
CA SER A 252 0.51 -19.51 -14.97
C SER A 252 0.05 -18.98 -16.33
N GLY A 253 0.97 -18.76 -17.27
CA GLY A 253 0.63 -18.61 -18.68
C GLY A 253 0.18 -19.93 -19.31
N ASP A 254 -0.59 -19.85 -20.40
CA ASP A 254 -1.02 -21.02 -21.18
C ASP A 254 0.12 -21.68 -21.96
N SER A 255 1.21 -20.95 -22.20
CA SER A 255 2.44 -21.43 -22.81
C SER A 255 3.49 -21.92 -21.81
N HIS A 256 3.23 -21.87 -20.50
CA HIS A 256 4.14 -22.40 -19.48
C HIS A 256 4.34 -23.89 -19.70
N ALA A 257 5.58 -24.39 -19.55
CA ALA A 257 5.90 -25.82 -19.72
C ALA A 257 5.02 -26.78 -18.89
N TRP A 258 4.52 -26.35 -17.72
CA TRP A 258 3.62 -27.16 -16.90
C TRP A 258 2.26 -27.37 -17.58
N PHE A 259 1.77 -26.39 -18.33
CA PHE A 259 0.46 -26.43 -19.00
C PHE A 259 0.58 -26.79 -20.49
N ASP A 260 1.43 -26.06 -21.20
CA ASP A 260 1.81 -26.21 -22.60
C ASP A 260 0.63 -26.41 -23.57
N ARG A 261 -0.27 -25.42 -23.61
CA ARG A 261 -1.42 -25.44 -24.53
C ARG A 261 -1.02 -25.52 -25.99
N HIS A 262 0.16 -24.99 -26.34
CA HIS A 262 0.62 -24.87 -27.72
C HIS A 262 1.54 -26.03 -28.16
N ASN A 263 1.66 -27.10 -27.36
CA ASN A 263 2.49 -28.28 -27.64
C ASN A 263 3.94 -27.94 -28.03
N ARG A 264 4.55 -26.98 -27.32
CA ARG A 264 5.93 -26.55 -27.51
C ARG A 264 6.92 -27.46 -26.76
N SER A 265 6.45 -28.18 -25.76
CA SER A 265 7.21 -29.08 -24.90
C SER A 265 6.59 -30.48 -24.91
N THR A 266 7.27 -31.44 -24.29
CA THR A 266 6.78 -32.81 -24.18
C THR A 266 6.17 -33.03 -22.79
N GLY A 267 4.84 -33.15 -22.71
CA GLY A 267 4.18 -33.62 -21.49
C GLY A 267 3.45 -32.58 -20.64
N GLY A 268 3.06 -31.42 -21.19
CA GLY A 268 2.26 -30.44 -20.44
C GLY A 268 0.85 -30.93 -20.08
N ALA A 269 0.32 -30.40 -18.97
CA ALA A 269 -0.94 -30.82 -18.36
C ALA A 269 -2.17 -30.65 -19.27
N CYS A 270 -2.14 -29.71 -20.22
CA CYS A 270 -3.29 -29.40 -21.09
C CYS A 270 -3.67 -30.59 -21.98
N HIS A 271 -2.68 -31.26 -22.58
CA HIS A 271 -2.90 -32.32 -23.58
C HIS A 271 -2.61 -33.73 -23.06
N HIS A 272 -1.91 -33.85 -21.92
CA HIS A 272 -1.48 -35.14 -21.38
C HIS A 272 -2.09 -35.40 -19.99
N PRO A 273 -3.07 -36.32 -19.88
CA PRO A 273 -3.63 -36.73 -18.59
C PRO A 273 -2.61 -37.34 -17.63
N ASP A 274 -1.58 -38.02 -18.17
CA ASP A 274 -0.50 -38.64 -17.39
C ASP A 274 0.66 -37.69 -17.09
N SER A 275 0.49 -36.39 -17.35
CA SER A 275 1.52 -35.38 -17.06
C SER A 275 1.83 -35.33 -15.56
N PRO A 276 3.10 -35.20 -15.15
CA PRO A 276 3.44 -35.00 -13.74
C PRO A 276 2.87 -33.70 -13.17
N TRP A 277 2.50 -32.74 -14.03
CA TRP A 277 1.92 -31.45 -13.65
C TRP A 277 0.39 -31.43 -13.81
N ARG A 278 -0.25 -32.57 -14.12
CA ARG A 278 -1.71 -32.63 -14.32
C ARG A 278 -2.48 -32.11 -13.11
N ASP A 279 -2.05 -32.52 -11.92
CA ASP A 279 -2.69 -32.14 -10.65
C ASP A 279 -2.38 -30.70 -10.22
N TRP A 280 -1.52 -29.98 -10.94
CA TRP A 280 -1.22 -28.57 -10.65
C TRP A 280 -2.28 -27.64 -11.22
N TYR A 281 -3.22 -28.18 -12.01
CA TYR A 281 -4.32 -27.45 -12.61
C TYR A 281 -5.62 -28.21 -12.36
N SER A 282 -6.71 -27.47 -12.18
CA SER A 282 -8.04 -28.06 -12.08
C SER A 282 -8.68 -28.12 -13.47
N PHE A 283 -9.37 -29.23 -13.79
CA PHE A 283 -10.08 -29.41 -15.06
C PHE A 283 -11.57 -29.65 -14.82
N SER A 284 -12.41 -29.12 -15.70
CA SER A 284 -13.84 -29.39 -15.73
C SER A 284 -14.13 -30.84 -16.13
N PRO A 285 -15.35 -31.37 -15.89
CA PRO A 285 -15.74 -32.70 -16.37
C PRO A 285 -15.62 -32.87 -17.89
N GLN A 286 -15.63 -31.77 -18.65
CA GLN A 286 -15.45 -31.74 -20.10
C GLN A 286 -13.95 -31.71 -20.51
N GLY A 287 -13.03 -31.77 -19.55
CA GLY A 287 -11.59 -31.78 -19.79
C GLY A 287 -10.98 -30.40 -20.07
N VAL A 288 -11.72 -29.32 -19.83
CA VAL A 288 -11.25 -27.94 -20.02
C VAL A 288 -10.63 -27.44 -18.72
N ALA A 289 -9.41 -26.91 -18.76
CA ALA A 289 -8.76 -26.34 -17.58
C ALA A 289 -9.57 -25.15 -17.03
N LEU A 290 -9.59 -25.00 -15.70
CA LEU A 290 -10.20 -23.86 -15.05
C LEU A 290 -9.24 -22.67 -15.11
N ASP A 291 -9.76 -21.53 -15.53
CA ASP A 291 -9.01 -20.33 -15.87
C ASP A 291 -9.38 -19.16 -14.95
N TRP A 292 -8.48 -18.19 -14.83
CA TRP A 292 -8.76 -16.98 -14.08
C TRP A 292 -9.81 -16.11 -14.80
N LEU A 293 -10.97 -15.90 -14.17
CA LEU A 293 -12.10 -15.11 -14.69
C LEU A 293 -12.53 -15.48 -16.13
N GLY A 294 -12.28 -16.72 -16.56
CA GLY A 294 -12.58 -17.19 -17.91
C GLY A 294 -11.61 -16.71 -18.99
N TYR A 295 -10.44 -16.16 -18.62
CA TYR A 295 -9.36 -15.87 -19.56
C TYR A 295 -8.58 -17.14 -19.88
N PRO A 296 -8.70 -17.70 -21.09
CA PRO A 296 -8.09 -18.99 -21.38
C PRO A 296 -6.57 -18.97 -21.30
N SER A 297 -5.95 -17.81 -21.52
CA SER A 297 -4.49 -17.64 -21.47
C SER A 297 -3.90 -17.76 -20.06
N LEU A 298 -4.73 -17.80 -19.01
CA LEU A 298 -4.30 -17.78 -17.61
C LEU A 298 -4.90 -18.98 -16.84
N PRO A 299 -4.42 -20.21 -17.10
CA PRO A 299 -4.84 -21.40 -16.37
C PRO A 299 -4.50 -21.27 -14.87
N LYS A 300 -5.49 -21.57 -14.03
CA LYS A 300 -5.38 -21.38 -12.59
C LYS A 300 -4.65 -22.55 -11.93
N LEU A 301 -3.72 -22.21 -11.03
CA LEU A 301 -2.93 -23.15 -10.26
C LEU A 301 -3.74 -23.74 -9.10
N ASP A 302 -3.62 -25.05 -8.88
CA ASP A 302 -4.36 -25.80 -7.87
C ASP A 302 -3.48 -26.18 -6.66
N TYR A 303 -3.65 -25.43 -5.58
CA TYR A 303 -2.86 -25.58 -4.36
C TYR A 303 -3.22 -26.82 -3.52
N GLN A 304 -4.15 -27.66 -3.98
CA GLN A 304 -4.37 -28.97 -3.39
C GLN A 304 -3.19 -29.91 -3.64
N SER A 305 -2.44 -29.71 -4.73
CA SER A 305 -1.25 -30.48 -5.02
C SER A 305 -0.09 -30.08 -4.11
N GLU A 306 0.39 -31.02 -3.29
CA GLU A 306 1.52 -30.77 -2.39
C GLU A 306 2.81 -30.44 -3.17
N THR A 307 3.01 -31.07 -4.32
CA THR A 307 4.18 -30.81 -5.18
C THR A 307 4.19 -29.39 -5.75
N LEU A 308 3.03 -28.82 -6.05
CA LEU A 308 2.91 -27.42 -6.46
C LEU A 308 3.21 -26.48 -5.28
N VAL A 309 2.66 -26.79 -4.11
CA VAL A 309 2.94 -26.04 -2.88
C VAL A 309 4.45 -26.02 -2.58
N ASP A 310 5.12 -27.16 -2.77
CA ASP A 310 6.57 -27.29 -2.61
C ASP A 310 7.33 -26.45 -3.64
N GLU A 311 6.91 -26.44 -4.90
CA GLU A 311 7.55 -25.63 -5.95
C GLU A 311 7.35 -24.12 -5.74
N ILE A 312 6.17 -23.69 -5.29
CA ILE A 312 5.86 -22.26 -5.12
C ILE A 312 6.50 -21.70 -3.85
N TYR A 313 6.32 -22.31 -2.67
CA TYR A 313 6.79 -21.71 -1.41
C TYR A 313 7.34 -22.67 -0.35
N ARG A 314 6.86 -23.92 -0.25
CA ARG A 314 7.22 -24.79 0.88
C ARG A 314 8.62 -25.40 0.73
N GLY A 315 9.03 -25.75 -0.48
CA GLY A 315 10.34 -26.33 -0.77
C GLY A 315 11.49 -25.36 -0.52
N GLU A 316 12.68 -25.90 -0.24
CA GLU A 316 13.87 -25.08 0.01
C GLU A 316 14.32 -24.25 -1.20
N ASP A 317 14.12 -24.81 -2.40
CA ASP A 317 14.43 -24.19 -3.69
C ASP A 317 13.17 -23.65 -4.39
N SER A 318 12.11 -23.42 -3.62
CA SER A 318 10.85 -22.87 -4.11
C SER A 318 11.03 -21.49 -4.72
N ILE A 319 10.14 -21.11 -5.63
CA ILE A 319 10.18 -19.84 -6.36
C ILE A 319 10.23 -18.65 -5.38
N VAL A 320 9.40 -18.66 -4.34
CA VAL A 320 9.37 -17.59 -3.32
C VAL A 320 10.73 -17.45 -2.62
N ARG A 321 11.35 -18.57 -2.22
CA ARG A 321 12.65 -18.55 -1.52
C ARG A 321 13.81 -18.22 -2.46
N HIS A 322 13.77 -18.71 -3.69
CA HIS A 322 14.84 -18.56 -4.68
C HIS A 322 15.26 -17.08 -4.84
N TRP A 323 14.30 -16.21 -5.13
CA TRP A 323 14.56 -14.78 -5.37
C TRP A 323 14.87 -13.98 -4.08
N LEU A 324 14.46 -14.48 -2.91
CA LEU A 324 14.79 -13.86 -1.62
C LEU A 324 16.18 -14.26 -1.12
N LYS A 325 16.65 -15.46 -1.46
CA LYS A 325 17.99 -15.97 -1.10
C LYS A 325 19.09 -15.33 -1.97
N ALA A 326 20.34 -15.48 -1.54
CA ALA A 326 21.49 -15.08 -2.33
C ALA A 326 21.58 -15.91 -3.64
N PRO A 327 22.05 -15.34 -4.76
CA PRO A 327 22.67 -14.01 -4.91
C PRO A 327 21.67 -12.85 -5.10
N TRP A 328 20.38 -13.15 -5.24
CA TRP A 328 19.34 -12.18 -5.59
C TRP A 328 19.01 -11.24 -4.44
N ASN A 329 18.77 -11.76 -3.23
CA ASN A 329 18.52 -10.94 -2.03
C ASN A 329 17.43 -9.87 -2.25
N MET A 330 16.31 -10.22 -2.89
CA MET A 330 15.16 -9.31 -3.02
C MET A 330 14.59 -8.95 -1.65
N ASP A 331 13.94 -7.78 -1.53
CA ASP A 331 13.44 -7.28 -0.24
C ASP A 331 11.97 -7.64 0.03
N GLY A 332 11.29 -8.33 -0.89
CA GLY A 332 9.89 -8.72 -0.72
C GLY A 332 9.17 -9.10 -2.00
N TRP A 333 7.88 -9.38 -1.85
CA TRP A 333 6.96 -9.76 -2.92
C TRP A 333 5.66 -8.94 -2.84
N ARG A 334 5.20 -8.46 -4.00
CA ARG A 334 3.80 -8.10 -4.23
C ARG A 334 3.09 -9.32 -4.76
N LEU A 335 2.01 -9.75 -4.13
CA LEU A 335 1.26 -10.94 -4.53
C LEU A 335 0.10 -10.55 -5.44
N ASP A 336 0.17 -10.97 -6.69
CA ASP A 336 -0.88 -10.73 -7.70
C ASP A 336 -2.13 -11.57 -7.42
N VAL A 337 -3.31 -10.95 -7.53
CA VAL A 337 -4.62 -11.65 -7.49
C VAL A 337 -4.76 -12.54 -6.23
N VAL A 338 -4.11 -12.12 -5.15
CA VAL A 338 -3.89 -12.96 -3.96
C VAL A 338 -5.19 -13.43 -3.30
N HIS A 339 -6.28 -12.67 -3.44
CA HIS A 339 -7.59 -13.00 -2.90
C HIS A 339 -8.29 -14.17 -3.61
N MET A 340 -7.85 -14.56 -4.82
CA MET A 340 -8.43 -15.69 -5.57
C MET A 340 -7.59 -16.97 -5.50
N LEU A 341 -6.38 -16.92 -4.96
CA LEU A 341 -5.49 -18.06 -4.82
C LEU A 341 -6.15 -19.18 -4.02
N GLY A 342 -6.01 -20.43 -4.41
CA GLY A 342 -6.60 -21.54 -3.64
C GLY A 342 -6.67 -22.84 -4.39
N GLU A 343 -7.60 -23.68 -3.97
CA GLU A 343 -7.73 -25.07 -4.42
C GLU A 343 -8.93 -25.28 -5.35
N ALA A 344 -8.83 -26.30 -6.21
CA ALA A 344 -9.89 -26.78 -7.10
C ALA A 344 -10.53 -25.68 -7.98
N GLY A 345 -9.70 -24.77 -8.50
CA GLY A 345 -10.13 -23.61 -9.30
C GLY A 345 -10.81 -22.49 -8.50
N GLY A 346 -11.06 -22.70 -7.20
CA GLY A 346 -11.66 -21.73 -6.29
C GLY A 346 -10.64 -21.01 -5.40
N ALA A 347 -11.13 -20.27 -4.41
CA ALA A 347 -10.32 -19.62 -3.38
C ALA A 347 -10.35 -20.40 -2.04
N ARG A 348 -10.58 -21.72 -2.10
CA ARG A 348 -10.58 -22.57 -0.89
C ARG A 348 -9.19 -22.60 -0.29
N HIS A 349 -9.13 -22.61 1.05
CA HIS A 349 -7.90 -22.53 1.85
C HIS A 349 -6.95 -21.37 1.50
N ASN A 350 -7.44 -20.34 0.81
CA ASN A 350 -6.67 -19.17 0.41
C ASN A 350 -5.80 -18.61 1.55
N LEU A 351 -6.41 -18.30 2.70
CA LEU A 351 -5.72 -17.71 3.84
C LEU A 351 -4.56 -18.57 4.34
N GLN A 352 -4.71 -19.90 4.30
CA GLN A 352 -3.67 -20.84 4.71
C GLN A 352 -2.48 -20.79 3.75
N HIS A 353 -2.73 -20.78 2.43
CA HIS A 353 -1.65 -20.71 1.44
C HIS A 353 -0.94 -19.36 1.43
N VAL A 354 -1.67 -18.25 1.55
CA VAL A 354 -1.09 -16.91 1.65
C VAL A 354 -0.22 -16.78 2.90
N ALA A 355 -0.70 -17.28 4.05
CA ALA A 355 0.12 -17.34 5.27
C ALA A 355 1.33 -18.29 5.11
N GLY A 356 1.20 -19.37 4.34
CA GLY A 356 2.30 -20.27 3.99
C GLY A 356 3.40 -19.59 3.16
N ILE A 357 3.00 -18.82 2.14
CA ILE A 357 3.91 -18.01 1.31
C ILE A 357 4.65 -16.99 2.18
N THR A 358 3.93 -16.25 3.02
CA THR A 358 4.53 -15.26 3.92
C THR A 358 5.50 -15.92 4.89
N ARG A 359 5.14 -17.06 5.50
CA ARG A 359 6.03 -17.79 6.39
C ARG A 359 7.31 -18.22 5.68
N ALA A 360 7.20 -18.82 4.50
CA ALA A 360 8.37 -19.24 3.72
C ALA A 360 9.27 -18.06 3.34
N ALA A 361 8.67 -16.93 2.97
CA ALA A 361 9.41 -15.71 2.68
C ALA A 361 10.17 -15.18 3.91
N LYS A 362 9.52 -15.15 5.08
CA LYS A 362 10.13 -14.71 6.35
C LYS A 362 11.21 -15.66 6.87
N GLU A 363 11.06 -16.96 6.64
CA GLU A 363 12.08 -17.96 6.95
C GLU A 363 13.34 -17.78 6.08
N ALA A 364 13.17 -17.44 4.80
CA ALA A 364 14.28 -17.13 3.90
C ALA A 364 14.91 -15.76 4.18
N GLN A 365 14.08 -14.75 4.47
CA GLN A 365 14.49 -13.40 4.80
C GLN A 365 13.49 -12.77 5.80
N PRO A 366 13.85 -12.67 7.11
CA PRO A 366 12.96 -12.13 8.16
C PRO A 366 12.36 -10.75 7.88
N GLU A 367 13.09 -9.86 7.19
CA GLU A 367 12.65 -8.51 6.84
C GLU A 367 11.96 -8.43 5.46
N ALA A 368 11.62 -9.57 4.83
CA ALA A 368 10.93 -9.59 3.55
C ALA A 368 9.56 -8.94 3.67
N TYR A 369 9.22 -8.03 2.76
CA TYR A 369 7.94 -7.34 2.76
C TYR A 369 6.93 -8.02 1.83
N ILE A 370 5.82 -8.51 2.37
CA ILE A 370 4.78 -9.19 1.61
C ILE A 370 3.53 -8.31 1.52
N VAL A 371 3.21 -7.86 0.31
CA VAL A 371 2.06 -6.99 0.03
C VAL A 371 1.06 -7.66 -0.90
N GLY A 372 -0.17 -7.82 -0.46
CA GLY A 372 -1.24 -8.40 -1.27
C GLY A 372 -1.93 -7.41 -2.19
N GLU A 373 -2.30 -7.84 -3.39
CA GLU A 373 -3.23 -7.10 -4.23
C GLU A 373 -4.68 -7.31 -3.81
N HIS A 374 -5.28 -6.25 -3.25
CA HIS A 374 -6.69 -6.25 -2.86
C HIS A 374 -7.36 -4.94 -3.30
N PHE A 375 -8.28 -5.02 -4.26
CA PHE A 375 -9.18 -3.91 -4.56
C PHE A 375 -10.22 -3.73 -3.45
N GLY A 376 -10.63 -4.85 -2.82
CA GLY A 376 -11.62 -4.91 -1.75
C GLY A 376 -11.05 -4.75 -0.34
N ASP A 377 -11.79 -5.27 0.64
CA ASP A 377 -11.41 -5.20 2.04
C ASP A 377 -10.38 -6.28 2.43
N ALA A 378 -9.10 -5.90 2.43
CA ALA A 378 -7.99 -6.79 2.81
C ALA A 378 -7.90 -7.13 4.31
N ARG A 379 -8.77 -6.58 5.18
CA ARG A 379 -8.61 -6.73 6.64
C ARG A 379 -8.60 -8.19 7.09
N GLN A 380 -9.29 -9.10 6.39
CA GLN A 380 -9.28 -10.53 6.74
C GLN A 380 -7.86 -11.13 6.74
N TRP A 381 -7.07 -10.87 5.70
CA TRP A 381 -5.69 -11.37 5.58
C TRP A 381 -4.74 -10.69 6.56
N LEU A 382 -4.87 -9.37 6.69
CA LEU A 382 -4.08 -8.58 7.62
C LEU A 382 -4.36 -9.00 9.07
N GLN A 383 -5.60 -9.29 9.44
CA GLN A 383 -5.92 -9.74 10.80
C GLN A 383 -5.33 -11.10 11.16
N ALA A 384 -5.13 -11.96 10.16
CA ALA A 384 -4.51 -13.27 10.33
C ALA A 384 -2.97 -13.23 10.20
N ASP A 385 -2.38 -12.05 9.98
CA ASP A 385 -0.95 -11.89 9.69
C ASP A 385 -0.49 -12.75 8.50
N ALA A 386 -1.40 -12.98 7.55
CA ALA A 386 -1.11 -13.70 6.31
C ALA A 386 -0.30 -12.82 5.33
N GLU A 387 -0.34 -11.50 5.49
CA GLU A 387 0.36 -10.49 4.69
C GLU A 387 0.83 -9.35 5.62
N ASP A 388 1.93 -8.65 5.26
CA ASP A 388 2.39 -7.50 6.04
C ASP A 388 1.55 -6.24 5.77
N ALA A 389 0.99 -6.14 4.55
CA ALA A 389 0.21 -5.02 4.04
C ALA A 389 -0.60 -5.43 2.79
N ALA A 390 -1.44 -4.52 2.32
CA ALA A 390 -2.12 -4.63 1.04
C ALA A 390 -1.97 -3.35 0.23
N MET A 391 -2.14 -3.45 -1.09
CA MET A 391 -2.38 -2.30 -1.98
C MET A 391 -3.66 -1.60 -1.51
N ASN A 392 -3.52 -0.39 -0.99
CA ASN A 392 -4.54 0.26 -0.17
C ASN A 392 -5.62 0.96 -1.00
N TYR A 393 -6.22 0.24 -1.94
CA TYR A 393 -7.28 0.78 -2.79
C TYR A 393 -8.51 1.21 -1.99
N ARG A 394 -9.02 0.30 -1.15
CA ARG A 394 -10.21 0.53 -0.33
C ARG A 394 -10.01 1.58 0.76
N GLY A 395 -8.85 1.64 1.40
CA GLY A 395 -8.60 2.50 2.55
C GLY A 395 -7.96 3.86 2.22
N PHE A 396 -7.45 4.04 1.00
CA PHE A 396 -6.80 5.27 0.57
C PHE A 396 -7.24 5.72 -0.84
N THR A 397 -7.05 4.89 -1.87
CA THR A 397 -7.26 5.30 -3.27
C THR A 397 -8.70 5.70 -3.58
N PHE A 398 -9.68 4.85 -3.29
CA PHE A 398 -11.09 5.11 -3.62
C PHE A 398 -11.74 6.24 -2.83
N PRO A 399 -11.50 6.41 -1.51
CA PRO A 399 -11.92 7.62 -0.80
C PRO A 399 -11.39 8.90 -1.46
N LEU A 400 -10.12 8.90 -1.91
CA LEU A 400 -9.53 10.04 -2.59
C LEU A 400 -10.15 10.27 -3.98
N TRP A 401 -10.48 9.22 -4.71
CA TRP A 401 -11.18 9.34 -6.00
C TRP A 401 -12.58 9.93 -5.83
N GLY A 402 -13.38 9.41 -4.90
CA GLY A 402 -14.71 9.96 -4.62
C GLY A 402 -14.63 11.42 -4.16
N PHE A 403 -13.65 11.79 -3.34
CA PHE A 403 -13.54 13.14 -2.82
C PHE A 403 -12.89 14.15 -3.79
N LEU A 404 -11.88 13.76 -4.56
CA LEU A 404 -11.14 14.71 -5.42
C LEU A 404 -11.57 14.63 -6.89
N ALA A 405 -11.80 13.42 -7.40
CA ALA A 405 -12.15 13.14 -8.79
C ALA A 405 -13.65 12.93 -9.03
N ASN A 406 -14.45 12.82 -7.96
CA ASN A 406 -15.89 12.57 -8.01
C ASN A 406 -16.26 11.28 -8.76
N THR A 407 -15.46 10.23 -8.61
CA THR A 407 -15.66 8.95 -9.31
C THR A 407 -15.38 7.75 -8.41
N ASP A 408 -16.02 6.63 -8.69
CA ASP A 408 -15.78 5.36 -8.00
C ASP A 408 -14.85 4.41 -8.80
N ILE A 409 -14.70 3.18 -8.31
CA ILE A 409 -13.90 2.13 -8.94
C ILE A 409 -14.39 1.73 -10.35
N ALA A 410 -15.71 1.85 -10.60
CA ALA A 410 -16.31 1.54 -11.89
C ALA A 410 -16.27 2.73 -12.86
N TYR A 411 -15.62 3.83 -12.47
CA TYR A 411 -15.58 5.10 -13.19
C TYR A 411 -16.94 5.79 -13.29
N GLU A 412 -17.87 5.43 -12.41
CA GLU A 412 -19.19 6.05 -12.31
C GLU A 412 -19.14 7.29 -11.39
N PRO A 413 -20.06 8.25 -11.55
CA PRO A 413 -20.10 9.45 -10.71
C PRO A 413 -20.33 9.10 -9.24
N GLN A 414 -19.41 9.53 -8.37
CA GLN A 414 -19.54 9.41 -6.91
C GLN A 414 -19.08 10.69 -6.24
N HIS A 415 -20.03 11.43 -5.67
CA HIS A 415 -19.75 12.66 -4.94
C HIS A 415 -19.79 12.39 -3.43
N ILE A 416 -18.65 12.49 -2.77
CA ILE A 416 -18.56 12.44 -1.31
C ILE A 416 -17.97 13.73 -0.76
N ASP A 417 -18.43 14.14 0.43
CA ASP A 417 -17.88 15.28 1.15
C ASP A 417 -16.67 14.88 2.02
N ALA A 418 -16.01 15.88 2.60
CA ALA A 418 -14.86 15.70 3.47
C ALA A 418 -15.15 14.78 4.65
N ARG A 419 -16.35 14.90 5.25
CA ARG A 419 -16.78 14.09 6.40
C ARG A 419 -16.89 12.61 6.03
N THR A 420 -17.54 12.32 4.91
CA THR A 420 -17.73 10.95 4.40
C THR A 420 -16.40 10.33 4.01
N CYS A 421 -15.53 11.09 3.33
CA CYS A 421 -14.18 10.65 2.97
C CYS A 421 -13.37 10.23 4.21
N ILE A 422 -13.28 11.11 5.22
CA ILE A 422 -12.55 10.81 6.46
C ILE A 422 -13.18 9.64 7.23
N THR A 423 -14.51 9.59 7.31
CA THR A 423 -15.21 8.48 7.99
C THR A 423 -14.89 7.14 7.34
N TRP A 424 -14.86 7.09 6.01
CA TRP A 424 -14.46 5.88 5.27
C TRP A 424 -13.00 5.51 5.58
N MET A 425 -12.07 6.45 5.44
CA MET A 425 -10.64 6.17 5.69
C MET A 425 -10.38 5.72 7.13
N ASP A 426 -11.01 6.36 8.12
CA ASP A 426 -10.87 6.01 9.54
C ASP A 426 -11.55 4.67 9.88
N ASN A 427 -12.69 4.34 9.26
CA ASN A 427 -13.34 3.04 9.43
C ASN A 427 -12.43 1.89 8.98
N TYR A 428 -11.77 2.04 7.82
CA TYR A 428 -10.84 1.04 7.33
C TYR A 428 -9.63 0.90 8.27
N ARG A 429 -9.03 2.03 8.67
CA ARG A 429 -7.87 2.08 9.59
C ARG A 429 -8.18 1.50 10.97
N ALA A 430 -9.38 1.69 11.50
CA ALA A 430 -9.76 1.22 12.84
C ALA A 430 -9.61 -0.30 13.01
N GLY A 431 -9.78 -1.07 11.92
CA GLY A 431 -9.60 -2.52 11.95
C GLY A 431 -8.15 -2.98 12.10
N LEU A 432 -7.17 -2.12 11.79
CA LEU A 432 -5.76 -2.46 11.68
C LEU A 432 -4.96 -1.98 12.90
N SER A 433 -3.91 -2.73 13.26
CA SER A 433 -2.93 -2.22 14.24
C SER A 433 -2.22 -0.97 13.70
N HIS A 434 -1.66 -0.14 14.58
CA HIS A 434 -0.88 1.02 14.15
C HIS A 434 0.28 0.62 13.24
N GLN A 435 0.97 -0.47 13.56
CA GLN A 435 2.08 -1.02 12.78
C GLN A 435 1.63 -1.43 11.37
N GLN A 436 0.49 -2.12 11.24
CA GLN A 436 -0.10 -2.45 9.95
C GLN A 436 -0.48 -1.19 9.16
N GLN A 437 -1.13 -0.20 9.81
CA GLN A 437 -1.46 1.07 9.17
C GLN A 437 -0.24 1.77 8.58
N LEU A 438 0.93 1.68 9.23
CA LEU A 438 2.18 2.27 8.73
C LEU A 438 2.77 1.53 7.53
N ARG A 439 2.45 0.25 7.35
CA ARG A 439 2.96 -0.58 6.25
C ARG A 439 2.03 -0.60 5.03
N MET A 440 0.77 -0.21 5.17
CA MET A 440 -0.20 -0.15 4.05
C MET A 440 0.36 0.60 2.84
N PHE A 441 0.16 0.04 1.66
CA PHE A 441 0.74 0.54 0.41
C PHE A 441 -0.20 1.53 -0.26
N ASN A 442 0.01 2.82 -0.04
CA ASN A 442 -0.87 3.89 -0.53
C ASN A 442 -0.46 4.31 -1.94
N GLN A 443 -1.42 4.38 -2.86
CA GLN A 443 -1.20 4.77 -4.25
C GLN A 443 -2.39 5.57 -4.77
N LEU A 444 -2.15 6.48 -5.72
CA LEU A 444 -3.21 7.27 -6.35
C LEU A 444 -3.86 6.52 -7.51
N ASP A 445 -3.06 5.72 -8.20
CA ASP A 445 -3.43 4.85 -9.32
C ASP A 445 -2.35 3.77 -9.48
N SER A 446 -2.52 2.89 -10.47
CA SER A 446 -1.53 1.87 -10.83
C SER A 446 -1.69 1.46 -12.30
N HIS A 447 -0.97 0.41 -12.69
CA HIS A 447 -1.10 -0.25 -13.99
C HIS A 447 -2.46 -0.91 -14.29
N ASP A 448 -3.37 -1.05 -13.32
CA ASP A 448 -4.71 -1.66 -13.52
C ASP A 448 -5.85 -0.65 -13.40
N THR A 449 -5.51 0.63 -13.24
CA THR A 449 -6.48 1.71 -13.15
C THR A 449 -6.16 2.81 -14.15
N ALA A 450 -7.15 3.63 -14.50
CA ALA A 450 -6.87 4.88 -15.17
C ALA A 450 -5.94 5.77 -14.32
N ARG A 451 -5.13 6.60 -15.00
CA ARG A 451 -4.27 7.59 -14.32
C ARG A 451 -5.15 8.58 -13.57
N PHE A 452 -4.76 8.92 -12.34
CA PHE A 452 -5.51 9.82 -11.48
C PHE A 452 -5.65 11.21 -12.09
N LYS A 453 -4.64 11.68 -12.84
CA LYS A 453 -4.75 12.92 -13.64
C LYS A 453 -5.91 12.88 -14.64
N THR A 454 -6.14 11.73 -15.29
CA THR A 454 -7.25 11.56 -16.23
C THR A 454 -8.59 11.50 -15.50
N LEU A 455 -8.65 10.82 -14.35
CA LEU A 455 -9.84 10.73 -13.52
C LEU A 455 -10.31 12.10 -13.01
N LEU A 456 -9.37 12.99 -12.68
CA LEU A 456 -9.69 14.36 -12.29
C LEU A 456 -10.35 15.16 -13.42
N GLY A 457 -10.05 14.87 -14.69
CA GLY A 457 -10.63 15.56 -15.83
C GLY A 457 -10.52 17.08 -15.73
N LYS A 458 -11.66 17.76 -15.61
CA LYS A 458 -11.75 19.23 -15.47
C LYS A 458 -11.17 19.73 -14.15
N ASP A 459 -11.09 18.88 -13.14
CA ASP A 459 -10.59 19.17 -11.80
C ASP A 459 -9.08 18.87 -11.64
N ALA A 460 -8.31 18.83 -12.74
CA ALA A 460 -6.87 18.54 -12.72
C ALA A 460 -6.06 19.44 -11.76
N ALA A 461 -6.56 20.65 -11.45
CA ALA A 461 -5.98 21.55 -10.45
C ALA A 461 -5.97 20.95 -9.02
N ARG A 462 -6.76 19.89 -8.75
CA ARG A 462 -6.76 19.16 -7.48
C ARG A 462 -5.65 18.12 -7.38
N LEU A 463 -4.89 17.83 -8.46
CA LEU A 463 -3.82 16.84 -8.44
C LEU A 463 -2.76 17.11 -7.34
N PRO A 464 -2.26 18.35 -7.14
CA PRO A 464 -1.34 18.67 -6.04
C PRO A 464 -1.88 18.33 -4.65
N LEU A 465 -3.20 18.38 -4.44
CA LEU A 465 -3.83 18.07 -3.15
C LEU A 465 -3.66 16.58 -2.84
N ALA A 466 -3.87 15.72 -3.84
CA ALA A 466 -3.68 14.28 -3.72
C ALA A 466 -2.22 13.91 -3.45
N VAL A 467 -1.27 14.61 -4.07
CA VAL A 467 0.17 14.43 -3.80
C VAL A 467 0.48 14.77 -2.34
N VAL A 468 0.02 15.92 -1.84
CA VAL A 468 0.23 16.29 -0.43
C VAL A 468 -0.40 15.25 0.50
N TRP A 469 -1.59 14.76 0.18
CA TRP A 469 -2.28 13.73 0.96
C TRP A 469 -1.49 12.40 0.99
N LEU A 470 -1.04 11.92 -0.17
CA LEU A 470 -0.25 10.69 -0.33
C LEU A 470 0.97 10.65 0.59
N PHE A 471 1.75 11.74 0.64
CA PHE A 471 2.96 11.79 1.45
C PHE A 471 2.70 12.04 2.95
N THR A 472 1.51 12.52 3.32
CA THR A 472 1.20 12.92 4.69
C THR A 472 0.20 12.03 5.43
N TRP A 473 -0.45 11.09 4.74
CA TRP A 473 -1.30 10.06 5.35
C TRP A 473 -0.49 8.91 5.99
N PRO A 474 -1.04 8.20 7.00
CA PRO A 474 -0.46 6.93 7.47
C PRO A 474 -0.38 5.88 6.36
N GLY A 475 0.68 5.08 6.37
CA GLY A 475 1.01 4.14 5.30
C GLY A 475 2.20 4.64 4.47
N VAL A 476 2.61 3.83 3.50
CA VAL A 476 3.78 4.05 2.66
C VAL A 476 3.32 4.58 1.30
N PRO A 477 3.80 5.75 0.85
CA PRO A 477 3.45 6.28 -0.45
C PRO A 477 4.14 5.48 -1.56
N CYS A 478 3.38 5.09 -2.58
CA CYS A 478 3.86 4.56 -3.84
C CYS A 478 3.49 5.52 -4.98
N ILE A 479 4.48 5.86 -5.79
CA ILE A 479 4.33 6.68 -6.99
C ILE A 479 4.26 5.72 -8.19
N TYR A 480 3.23 5.80 -9.01
CA TYR A 480 3.21 5.06 -10.27
C TYR A 480 3.98 5.85 -11.33
N TYR A 481 4.86 5.18 -12.08
CA TYR A 481 5.81 5.87 -12.95
C TYR A 481 5.11 6.84 -13.91
N GLY A 482 5.55 8.10 -13.93
CA GLY A 482 4.97 9.13 -14.79
C GLY A 482 3.96 10.04 -14.10
N ASP A 483 3.39 9.65 -12.95
CA ASP A 483 2.48 10.52 -12.20
C ASP A 483 3.17 11.82 -11.76
N GLU A 484 4.45 11.73 -11.38
CA GLU A 484 5.22 12.85 -10.90
C GLU A 484 5.53 13.89 -11.98
N VAL A 485 5.45 13.49 -13.26
CA VAL A 485 5.59 14.37 -14.42
C VAL A 485 4.26 14.63 -15.13
N GLY A 486 3.15 14.13 -14.57
CA GLY A 486 1.80 14.40 -15.05
C GLY A 486 1.40 13.61 -16.30
N VAL A 487 1.82 12.34 -16.41
CA VAL A 487 1.32 11.43 -17.45
C VAL A 487 -0.17 11.18 -17.26
N ASP A 488 -0.93 11.24 -18.34
CA ASP A 488 -2.36 10.94 -18.40
C ASP A 488 -2.60 9.57 -19.08
N GLY A 489 -3.77 8.99 -18.87
CA GLY A 489 -4.14 7.71 -19.46
C GLY A 489 -5.48 7.21 -18.93
N ALA A 490 -6.34 6.73 -19.82
CA ALA A 490 -7.53 5.96 -19.45
C ALA A 490 -7.11 4.59 -18.86
N ASN A 491 -8.07 3.70 -18.62
CA ASN A 491 -7.76 2.37 -18.08
C ASN A 491 -6.86 1.53 -19.01
N ASP A 492 -6.37 0.39 -18.52
CA ASP A 492 -5.51 -0.56 -19.26
C ASP A 492 -6.01 -0.75 -20.71
N PRO A 493 -5.16 -0.58 -21.74
CA PRO A 493 -3.70 -0.33 -21.72
C PRO A 493 -3.25 1.13 -21.62
N MET A 494 -4.17 2.09 -21.64
CA MET A 494 -3.83 3.50 -21.78
C MET A 494 -3.13 4.10 -20.56
N CYS A 495 -3.20 3.46 -19.39
CA CYS A 495 -2.45 3.85 -18.20
C CYS A 495 -0.97 3.47 -18.26
N ARG A 496 -0.55 2.66 -19.26
CA ARG A 496 0.81 2.10 -19.40
C ARG A 496 1.62 2.84 -20.48
N LYS A 497 1.41 4.15 -20.71
CA LYS A 497 2.17 4.92 -21.72
C LYS A 497 3.69 4.93 -21.42
N PRO A 498 4.57 5.04 -22.44
CA PRO A 498 5.99 5.23 -22.22
C PRO A 498 6.29 6.49 -21.39
N PHE A 499 7.29 6.42 -20.52
CA PHE A 499 7.71 7.56 -19.72
C PHE A 499 8.28 8.67 -20.62
N PRO A 500 7.83 9.93 -20.48
CA PRO A 500 8.28 11.02 -21.34
C PRO A 500 9.64 11.56 -20.87
N TRP A 501 10.75 10.95 -21.31
CA TRP A 501 12.10 11.39 -20.95
C TRP A 501 12.50 12.75 -21.53
N ASP A 502 11.77 13.26 -22.53
CA ASP A 502 11.89 14.65 -22.97
C ASP A 502 11.32 15.58 -21.89
N GLU A 503 12.20 16.33 -21.22
CA GLU A 503 11.84 17.24 -20.12
C GLU A 503 10.77 18.28 -20.53
N ARG A 504 10.67 18.62 -21.82
CA ARG A 504 9.66 19.57 -22.33
C ARG A 504 8.23 19.01 -22.28
N LYS A 505 8.09 17.68 -22.18
CA LYS A 505 6.80 16.99 -22.06
C LYS A 505 6.41 16.75 -20.59
N GLN A 506 7.25 17.16 -19.63
CA GLN A 506 7.05 16.91 -18.20
C GLN A 506 6.47 18.14 -17.48
N ASP A 507 5.60 17.91 -16.50
CA ASP A 507 5.18 18.94 -15.57
C ASP A 507 6.26 19.17 -14.48
N GLY A 508 7.13 20.16 -14.71
CA GLY A 508 8.20 20.50 -13.77
C GLY A 508 7.71 21.01 -12.40
N ASN A 509 6.51 21.61 -12.33
CA ASN A 509 5.95 22.10 -11.06
C ASN A 509 5.48 20.94 -10.20
N LEU A 510 4.81 19.97 -10.83
CA LEU A 510 4.39 18.74 -10.18
C LEU A 510 5.59 17.92 -9.71
N LEU A 511 6.61 17.74 -10.58
CA LEU A 511 7.83 17.03 -10.22
C LEU A 511 8.53 17.67 -9.00
N ALA A 512 8.61 19.00 -8.98
CA ALA A 512 9.16 19.73 -7.84
C ALA A 512 8.32 19.56 -6.57
N LEU A 513 6.99 19.43 -6.68
CA LEU A 513 6.12 19.12 -5.54
C LEU A 513 6.42 17.73 -4.97
N TYR A 514 6.49 16.70 -5.82
CA TYR A 514 6.85 15.34 -5.37
C TYR A 514 8.20 15.32 -4.66
N GLN A 515 9.22 15.98 -5.23
CA GLN A 515 10.55 16.10 -4.61
C GLN A 515 10.50 16.79 -3.24
N ARG A 516 9.74 17.89 -3.11
CA ARG A 516 9.57 18.60 -1.83
C ARG A 516 8.86 17.71 -0.80
N MET A 517 7.79 17.02 -1.20
CA MET A 517 7.01 16.16 -0.31
C MET A 517 7.79 14.93 0.14
N ALA A 518 8.54 14.28 -0.76
CA ALA A 518 9.44 13.19 -0.44
C ALA A 518 10.48 13.60 0.61
N LYS A 519 11.15 14.74 0.39
CA LYS A 519 12.13 15.30 1.33
C LYS A 519 11.50 15.67 2.68
N LEU A 520 10.28 16.22 2.68
CA LEU A 520 9.55 16.56 3.91
C LEU A 520 9.22 15.31 4.71
N ARG A 521 8.69 14.27 4.06
CA ARG A 521 8.37 12.98 4.69
C ARG A 521 9.61 12.33 5.30
N GLN A 522 10.70 12.23 4.54
CA GLN A 522 11.97 11.65 5.02
C GLN A 522 12.49 12.34 6.30
N ARG A 523 12.33 13.67 6.41
CA ARG A 523 12.77 14.44 7.58
C ARG A 523 11.81 14.41 8.77
N SER A 524 10.61 13.84 8.61
CA SER A 524 9.56 13.86 9.63
C SER A 524 9.18 12.47 10.12
N LEU A 525 9.50 12.18 11.39
CA LEU A 525 9.03 10.97 12.08
C LEU A 525 7.52 11.00 12.29
N ALA A 526 6.91 12.18 12.47
CA ALA A 526 5.46 12.30 12.56
C ALA A 526 4.76 11.82 11.27
N LEU A 527 5.28 12.17 10.10
CA LEU A 527 4.70 11.74 8.82
C LEU A 527 4.96 10.25 8.55
N ARG A 528 6.12 9.71 8.92
CA ARG A 528 6.50 8.31 8.69
C ARG A 528 5.89 7.32 9.69
N ARG A 529 5.85 7.67 10.98
CA ARG A 529 5.53 6.74 12.08
C ARG A 529 4.43 7.24 13.03
N GLY A 530 3.96 8.47 12.86
CA GLY A 530 2.99 9.09 13.77
C GLY A 530 1.57 8.59 13.62
N GLY A 531 0.80 8.70 14.69
CA GLY A 531 -0.66 8.52 14.66
C GLY A 531 -1.32 9.66 13.90
N CYS A 532 -2.54 9.45 13.43
CA CYS A 532 -3.31 10.43 12.66
C CYS A 532 -4.67 10.65 13.31
N GLN A 533 -5.05 11.93 13.47
CA GLN A 533 -6.38 12.34 13.93
C GLN A 533 -6.93 13.42 12.99
N ALA A 534 -8.11 13.19 12.42
CA ALA A 534 -8.87 14.24 11.76
C ALA A 534 -9.40 15.24 12.79
N LEU A 535 -9.18 16.53 12.53
CA LEU A 535 -9.56 17.64 13.40
C LEU A 535 -10.75 18.41 12.83
N TYR A 536 -10.85 18.48 11.50
CA TYR A 536 -11.95 19.12 10.79
C TYR A 536 -12.20 18.36 9.49
N ALA A 537 -13.46 18.09 9.19
CA ALA A 537 -13.87 17.41 7.96
C ALA A 537 -15.31 17.83 7.63
N GLU A 538 -15.48 18.90 6.87
CA GLU A 538 -16.79 19.43 6.48
C GLU A 538 -16.73 19.98 5.05
N GLY A 539 -17.75 19.69 4.25
CA GLY A 539 -17.84 20.15 2.86
C GLY A 539 -16.61 19.76 2.05
N ASP A 540 -15.82 20.75 1.66
CA ASP A 540 -14.65 20.60 0.79
C ASP A 540 -13.30 20.65 1.52
N VAL A 541 -13.32 20.70 2.86
CA VAL A 541 -12.12 20.92 3.66
C VAL A 541 -11.87 19.78 4.63
N VAL A 542 -10.65 19.26 4.58
CA VAL A 542 -10.12 18.26 5.49
C VAL A 542 -8.90 18.83 6.20
N VAL A 543 -8.88 18.74 7.52
CA VAL A 543 -7.73 19.08 8.36
C VAL A 543 -7.44 17.92 9.29
N PHE A 544 -6.21 17.41 9.27
CA PHE A 544 -5.76 16.35 10.16
C PHE A 544 -4.36 16.63 10.70
N VAL A 545 -4.04 16.00 11.83
CA VAL A 545 -2.72 16.11 12.47
C VAL A 545 -2.04 14.75 12.56
N ARG A 546 -0.75 14.73 12.22
CA ARG A 546 0.16 13.62 12.46
C ARG A 546 1.00 13.90 13.70
N VAL A 547 1.04 12.93 14.62
CA VAL A 547 1.61 13.09 15.96
C VAL A 547 2.60 11.95 16.20
N TYR A 548 3.85 12.30 16.50
CA TYR A 548 4.81 11.32 17.03
C TYR A 548 5.74 12.01 18.02
N GLN A 549 5.77 11.53 19.27
CA GLN A 549 6.57 12.12 20.35
C GLN A 549 6.29 13.63 20.51
N GLN A 550 7.26 14.50 20.23
CA GLN A 550 7.11 15.96 20.23
C GLN A 550 6.82 16.55 18.84
N GLN A 551 7.01 15.79 17.77
CA GLN A 551 6.80 16.28 16.41
C GLN A 551 5.31 16.24 16.03
N ARG A 552 4.84 17.32 15.44
CA ARG A 552 3.48 17.53 14.96
C ARG A 552 3.52 18.01 13.52
N ALA A 553 2.73 17.39 12.66
CA ALA A 553 2.48 17.88 11.31
C ALA A 553 0.98 18.13 11.17
N LEU A 554 0.59 19.38 10.93
CA LEU A 554 -0.79 19.75 10.60
C LEU A 554 -0.92 19.82 9.09
N VAL A 555 -1.95 19.19 8.55
CA VAL A 555 -2.22 19.16 7.12
C VAL A 555 -3.64 19.68 6.91
N ALA A 556 -3.79 20.65 6.01
CA ALA A 556 -5.10 21.12 5.55
C ALA A 556 -5.18 20.96 4.03
N ILE A 557 -6.31 20.43 3.58
CA ILE A 557 -6.63 20.19 2.18
C ILE A 557 -7.99 20.82 1.92
N ASN A 558 -8.03 21.78 1.01
CA ASN A 558 -9.23 22.45 0.56
C ASN A 558 -9.41 22.23 -0.94
N ARG A 559 -10.44 21.50 -1.35
CA ARG A 559 -10.74 21.27 -2.78
C ARG A 559 -11.71 22.30 -3.39
N GLY A 560 -12.27 23.18 -2.56
CA GLY A 560 -13.29 24.16 -2.93
C GLY A 560 -12.76 25.60 -2.93
N GLU A 561 -13.64 26.54 -2.60
CA GLU A 561 -13.34 27.99 -2.55
C GLU A 561 -12.50 28.38 -1.34
N ALA A 562 -11.88 29.57 -1.40
CA ALA A 562 -11.11 30.09 -0.28
C ALA A 562 -11.98 30.24 0.98
N CYS A 563 -11.48 29.77 2.12
CA CYS A 563 -12.26 29.72 3.35
C CYS A 563 -11.40 29.91 4.60
N GLU A 564 -12.07 30.17 5.73
CA GLU A 564 -11.47 30.14 7.06
C GLU A 564 -12.04 28.98 7.87
N VAL A 565 -11.15 28.21 8.52
CA VAL A 565 -11.53 27.12 9.42
C VAL A 565 -11.07 27.47 10.83
N ALA A 566 -12.02 27.58 11.76
CA ALA A 566 -11.71 27.71 13.18
C ALA A 566 -11.45 26.32 13.76
N LEU A 567 -10.24 26.06 14.23
CA LEU A 567 -9.94 24.87 15.01
C LEU A 567 -10.17 25.19 16.48
N GLU A 568 -10.93 24.34 17.17
CA GLU A 568 -11.05 24.43 18.62
C GLU A 568 -9.67 24.33 19.29
N ALA A 569 -9.54 24.88 20.50
CA ALA A 569 -8.30 24.79 21.27
C ALA A 569 -8.01 23.32 21.64
N LEU A 570 -7.27 22.64 20.78
CA LEU A 570 -7.00 21.22 20.87
C LEU A 570 -5.63 20.98 21.52
N PRO A 571 -5.51 20.06 22.50
CA PRO A 571 -4.24 19.78 23.15
C PRO A 571 -3.14 19.31 22.18
N LEU A 572 -3.54 18.69 21.06
CA LEU A 572 -2.58 18.23 20.03
C LEU A 572 -1.97 19.37 19.21
N LEU A 573 -2.61 20.55 19.18
CA LEU A 573 -2.19 21.72 18.43
C LEU A 573 -1.38 22.73 19.25
N ASN A 574 -1.33 22.54 20.57
CA ASN A 574 -0.61 23.43 21.48
C ASN A 574 0.90 23.22 21.35
N VAL A 575 1.51 23.99 20.45
CA VAL A 575 2.94 24.00 20.17
C VAL A 575 3.46 25.45 20.20
N ALA A 576 4.77 25.63 20.41
CA ALA A 576 5.38 26.97 20.51
C ALA A 576 5.21 27.81 19.24
N GLY A 577 5.07 27.18 18.08
CA GLY A 577 4.76 27.84 16.82
C GLY A 577 4.71 26.86 15.67
N TRP A 578 4.00 27.27 14.61
CA TRP A 578 3.90 26.52 13.37
C TRP A 578 4.81 27.14 12.31
N GLN A 579 5.41 26.29 11.48
CA GLN A 579 6.15 26.71 10.29
C GLN A 579 5.53 26.03 9.08
N CYS A 580 5.04 26.85 8.13
CA CYS A 580 4.60 26.35 6.83
C CYS A 580 5.79 25.75 6.08
N LYS A 581 5.66 24.50 5.62
CA LYS A 581 6.68 23.77 4.85
C LYS A 581 6.33 23.65 3.38
N THR A 582 5.03 23.65 3.05
CA THR A 582 4.50 23.60 1.69
C THR A 582 3.09 24.18 1.69
N GLY A 583 2.66 24.77 0.57
CA GLY A 583 1.37 25.43 0.42
C GLY A 583 1.40 26.90 0.82
N SER A 584 0.22 27.53 0.75
CA SER A 584 0.03 28.98 0.92
C SER A 584 -0.98 29.34 2.00
N GLY A 585 -1.49 28.36 2.77
CA GLY A 585 -2.35 28.62 3.91
C GLY A 585 -1.61 29.28 5.07
N ASP A 586 -2.36 30.00 5.91
CA ASP A 586 -1.84 30.68 7.10
C ASP A 586 -2.57 30.22 8.38
N ILE A 587 -1.88 30.31 9.52
CA ILE A 587 -2.42 29.98 10.85
C ILE A 587 -2.31 31.19 11.75
N ARG A 588 -3.45 31.72 12.20
CA ARG A 588 -3.52 32.86 13.15
C ARG A 588 -4.54 32.56 14.24
N GLU A 589 -4.09 32.60 15.49
CA GLU A 589 -4.97 32.48 16.67
C GLU A 589 -5.92 31.25 16.64
N GLY A 590 -5.45 30.11 16.10
CA GLY A 590 -6.25 28.88 15.97
C GLY A 590 -7.20 28.85 14.77
N ARG A 591 -7.19 29.89 13.93
CA ARG A 591 -7.90 29.91 12.63
C ARG A 591 -6.93 29.62 11.49
N LEU A 592 -7.36 28.77 10.57
CA LEU A 592 -6.68 28.47 9.33
C LEU A 592 -7.29 29.28 8.20
N SER A 593 -6.50 30.10 7.50
CA SER A 593 -6.92 30.70 6.24
C SER A 593 -6.41 29.83 5.09
N LEU A 594 -7.33 29.27 4.30
CA LEU A 594 -7.05 28.30 3.25
C LEU A 594 -7.46 28.88 1.89
N PRO A 595 -6.51 29.06 0.95
CA PRO A 595 -6.84 29.43 -0.41
C PRO A 595 -7.70 28.38 -1.11
N ALA A 596 -8.37 28.79 -2.19
CA ALA A 596 -9.11 27.86 -3.06
C ALA A 596 -8.16 26.80 -3.65
N ILE A 597 -8.63 25.55 -3.76
CA ILE A 597 -7.89 24.41 -4.32
C ILE A 597 -6.44 24.38 -3.82
N SER A 598 -6.27 24.21 -2.51
CA SER A 598 -4.97 24.28 -1.86
C SER A 598 -4.73 23.14 -0.88
N ALA A 599 -3.46 22.78 -0.72
CA ALA A 599 -3.01 21.88 0.32
C ALA A 599 -1.79 22.48 1.01
N THR A 600 -1.85 22.58 2.35
CA THR A 600 -0.81 23.22 3.15
C THR A 600 -0.38 22.28 4.27
N VAL A 601 0.93 22.18 4.49
CA VAL A 601 1.52 21.38 5.58
C VAL A 601 2.34 22.29 6.48
N TRP A 602 1.98 22.30 7.76
CA TRP A 602 2.73 22.97 8.81
C TRP A 602 3.38 21.95 9.72
N MET A 603 4.60 22.26 10.14
CA MET A 603 5.32 21.49 11.17
C MET A 603 5.50 22.38 12.39
N ASN A 604 5.47 21.79 13.58
CA ASN A 604 5.86 22.53 14.77
C ASN A 604 7.35 22.88 14.74
N ARG A 605 7.69 24.03 15.32
CA ARG A 605 9.08 24.50 15.47
C ARG A 605 9.90 23.62 16.40
#